data_AF-A0A820RGS9-F1
#
_entry.id   AF-A0A820RGS9-F1
#
_cell.length_a   1.000
_cell.length_b   1.000
_cell.length_c   1.000
_cell.angle_alpha   90.00
_cell.angle_beta   90.00
_cell.angle_gamma   90.00
#
_symmetry.space_group_name_H-M   'P 1'
#
loop_
_entity.id
_entity.type
_entity.pdbx_description
1 polymer ?
#
loop_
_entity_poly.entity_id
_entity_poly.type
_entity_poly.pdbx_seq_one_letter_code
_entity_poly.pdbx_strand_id
1 'polypeptide(L)' 'MYLLANLDKMFAEMEDHQINLELLQTNQSAGSFLDEIAKWQSTLQHIEEVLQQWNYVQELWLKID' A
#
# COMPACT_ATOMS: atom_id res chain seq x y z
N MET A 1 15.93 -4.98 -18.71
CA MET A 1 15.58 -4.71 -17.31
C MET A 1 14.08 -4.46 -17.23
N TYR A 2 13.35 -5.16 -16.36
CA TYR A 2 11.94 -4.87 -16.12
C TYR A 2 11.86 -3.89 -14.96
N LEU A 3 11.36 -2.68 -15.23
CA LEU A 3 11.24 -1.62 -14.24
C LEU A 3 9.81 -1.59 -13.69
N LEU A 4 9.72 -1.39 -12.37
CA LEU A 4 8.51 -0.97 -11.72
C LEU A 4 8.13 0.43 -12.26
N ALA A 5 6.90 0.57 -12.74
CA ALA A 5 6.40 1.79 -13.37
C ALA A 5 5.04 2.18 -12.78
N ASN A 6 4.63 3.43 -12.97
CA ASN A 6 3.36 3.98 -12.47
C ASN A 6 3.19 3.90 -10.94
N LEU A 7 4.30 4.00 -10.20
CA LEU A 7 4.31 3.98 -8.74
C LEU A 7 3.41 5.03 -8.12
N ASP A 8 3.42 6.26 -8.63
CA ASP A 8 2.58 7.35 -8.12
C ASP A 8 1.09 6.98 -8.14
N LYS A 9 0.65 6.32 -9.23
CA LYS A 9 -0.73 5.85 -9.35
C LYS A 9 -1.02 4.73 -8.36
N MET A 10 -0.10 3.77 -8.20
CA MET A 10 -0.27 2.67 -7.24
C MET A 10 -0.32 3.18 -5.80
N PHE A 11 0.54 4.14 -5.43
CA PHE A 11 0.53 4.75 -4.10
C PHE A 11 -0.77 5.53 -3.85
N ALA A 12 -1.24 6.31 -4.83
CA ALA A 12 -2.52 7.02 -4.72
C ALA A 12 -3.72 6.07 -4.54
N GLU A 13 -3.75 4.95 -5.27
CA GLU A 13 -4.81 3.93 -5.10
C GLU A 13 -4.72 3.24 -3.73
N MET A 14 -3.51 2.95 -3.23
CA MET A 14 -3.34 2.38 -1.89
C MET A 14 -3.76 3.36 -0.79
N GLU A 15 -3.44 4.65 -0.92
CA GLU A 15 -3.88 5.70 0.02
C GLU A 15 -5.40 5.79 0.09
N ASP A 16 -6.09 5.81 -1.06
CA ASP A 16 -7.56 5.80 -1.10
C ASP A 16 -8.15 4.56 -0.40
N HIS A 17 -7.56 3.37 -0.64
CA HIS A 17 -7.98 2.16 0.06
C HIS A 17 -7.74 2.22 1.57
N GLN A 18 -6.62 2.80 2.04
CA GLN A 18 -6.36 2.97 3.47
C GLN A 18 -7.40 3.89 4.13
N ILE A 19 -7.72 5.02 3.50
CA ILE A 19 -8.76 5.95 3.98
C ILE A 19 -10.11 5.22 4.06
N ASN A 20 -10.49 4.46 3.02
CA ASN A 20 -11.73 3.70 3.01
C ASN A 20 -11.79 2.65 4.12
N LEU A 21 -10.69 1.94 4.38
CA LEU A 21 -10.61 0.96 5.47
C LEU A 21 -10.70 1.62 6.85
N GLU A 22 -10.08 2.77 7.05
CA GLU A 22 -10.19 3.54 8.29
C GLU A 22 -11.65 3.99 8.54
N LEU A 23 -12.33 4.47 7.50
CA LEU A 23 -13.76 4.80 7.58
C LEU A 23 -14.61 3.58 7.94
N LEU A 24 -14.34 2.41 7.35
CA LEU A 24 -15.04 1.17 7.69
C LEU A 24 -14.76 0.74 9.13
N GLN A 25 -13.54 0.92 9.63
CA GLN A 25 -13.15 0.58 11.00
C GLN A 25 -13.89 1.43 12.03
N THR A 26 -14.15 2.70 11.74
CA THR A 26 -14.91 3.60 12.62
C THR A 26 -16.43 3.37 12.58
N ASN A 27 -16.92 2.59 11.61
CA ASN A 27 -18.34 2.29 11.49
C ASN A 27 -18.78 1.31 12.58
N GLN A 28 -19.74 1.71 13.41
CA GLN A 28 -20.29 0.90 14.50
C GLN A 28 -20.93 -0.42 14.03
N SER A 29 -21.26 -0.53 12.74
CA SER A 29 -21.83 -1.74 12.13
C SER A 29 -20.76 -2.73 11.63
N ALA A 30 -19.47 -2.38 11.69
CA ALA A 30 -18.39 -3.23 11.21
C ALA A 30 -18.30 -4.56 11.99
N GLY A 31 -18.66 -4.56 13.27
CA GLY A 31 -18.90 -5.77 14.07
C GLY A 31 -17.79 -6.82 13.93
N SER A 32 -18.12 -7.98 13.34
CA SER A 32 -17.20 -9.11 13.14
C SER A 32 -16.12 -8.88 12.07
N PHE A 33 -16.25 -7.84 11.24
CA PHE A 33 -15.30 -7.56 10.16
C PHE A 33 -14.11 -6.71 10.61
N LEU A 34 -14.09 -6.22 11.85
CA LEU A 34 -13.01 -5.36 12.36
C LEU A 34 -11.62 -6.03 12.25
N ASP A 35 -11.53 -7.32 12.56
CA ASP A 35 -10.27 -8.08 12.44
C ASP A 35 -9.82 -8.19 10.98
N GLU A 36 -10.77 -8.35 10.06
CA GLU A 36 -10.49 -8.44 8.63
C GLU A 36 -10.06 -7.09 8.06
N ILE A 37 -10.73 -5.99 8.45
CA ILE A 37 -10.35 -4.62 8.10
C ILE A 37 -8.92 -4.32 8.59
N ALA A 38 -8.61 -4.63 9.84
CA ALA A 38 -7.27 -4.44 10.40
C ALA A 38 -6.21 -5.26 9.65
N LYS A 39 -6.55 -6.49 9.25
CA LYS A 39 -5.66 -7.34 8.44
C LYS A 39 -5.41 -6.73 7.06
N TRP A 40 -6.45 -6.19 6.40
CA TRP A 40 -6.30 -5.50 5.11
C TRP A 40 -5.42 -4.25 5.23
N GLN A 41 -5.64 -3.42 6.26
CA GLN A 41 -4.80 -2.23 6.51
C GLN A 41 -3.32 -2.62 6.68
N SER A 42 -3.03 -3.60 7.53
CA SER A 42 -1.66 -4.09 7.74
C SER A 42 -1.05 -4.68 6.47
N THR A 43 -1.84 -5.38 5.66
CA THR A 43 -1.38 -5.95 4.39
C THR A 43 -1.01 -4.85 3.40
N LEU A 44 -1.88 -3.84 3.22
CA LEU A 44 -1.62 -2.71 2.32
C LEU A 44 -0.39 -1.90 2.78
N GLN A 45 -0.24 -1.66 4.07
CA GLN A 45 0.94 -1.00 4.65
C GLN A 45 2.23 -1.75 4.29
N HIS A 46 2.22 -3.09 4.44
CA HIS A 46 3.38 -3.91 4.12
C HIS A 46 3.72 -3.89 2.61
N ILE A 47 2.70 -3.93 1.74
CA ILE A 47 2.90 -3.80 0.29
C ILE A 47 3.54 -2.45 -0.05
N GLU A 48 3.05 -1.36 0.56
CA GLU A 48 3.58 -0.02 0.35
C GLU A 48 5.08 0.07 0.73
N GLU A 49 5.44 -0.45 1.90
CA GLU A 49 6.84 -0.52 2.36
C GLU A 49 7.74 -1.25 1.36
N VAL A 50 7.30 -2.41 0.86
CA VAL A 50 8.05 -3.20 -0.11
C VAL A 50 8.22 -2.45 -1.43
N LEU A 51 7.17 -1.78 -1.92
CA LEU A 51 7.22 -1.01 -3.17
C LEU A 51 8.16 0.20 -3.05
N GLN A 52 8.17 0.89 -1.90
CA GLN A 52 9.11 1.98 -1.63
C GLN A 52 10.56 1.50 -1.66
N GLN A 53 10.86 0.38 -1.00
CA GLN A 53 12.21 -0.20 -1.00
C GLN A 53 12.62 -0.70 -2.38
N TRP A 54 11.71 -1.32 -3.13
CA TRP A 54 11.99 -1.72 -4.51
C TRP A 54 12.31 -0.49 -5.35
N ASN A 55 11.48 0.56 -5.32
CA ASN A 55 11.75 1.78 -6.10
C ASN A 55 13.13 2.36 -5.77
N TYR A 56 13.48 2.43 -4.49
CA TYR A 56 14.79 2.90 -4.05
C TYR A 56 15.94 2.08 -4.67
N VAL A 57 15.86 0.74 -4.61
CA VAL A 57 16.88 -0.14 -5.21
C VAL A 57 16.92 0.02 -6.73
N GLN A 58 15.76 0.14 -7.37
CA GLN A 58 15.65 0.37 -8.81
C GLN A 58 16.35 1.66 -9.23
N GLU A 59 16.10 2.77 -8.52
CA GLU A 59 16.76 4.05 -8.78
C GLU A 59 18.28 3.98 -8.57
N LEU A 60 18.75 3.20 -7.61
CA LEU A 60 20.18 2.97 -7.42
C LEU A 60 20.78 2.18 -8.59
N TRP A 61 20.12 1.11 -9.04
CA TRP A 61 20.58 0.34 -10.20
C TRP A 61 20.65 1.18 -11.47
N LEU A 62 19.63 2.01 -11.72
CA LEU A 62 19.61 2.92 -12.87
C LEU A 62 20.72 3.99 -12.85
N LYS A 63 21.35 4.26 -11.71
CA LYS A 63 22.49 5.19 -11.60
C LYS A 63 23.85 4.51 -11.83
N ILE A 64 23.90 3.18 -11.71
CA ILE A 64 25.14 2.40 -11.78
C ILE A 64 25.30 1.73 -13.16
N ASP A 65 24.18 1.49 -13.85
CA ASP A 65 24.14 1.11 -15.27
C ASP A 65 24.45 2.31 -16.18
#